data_AF-A0A1M2U6N7-F1
#
_entry.id   AF-A0A1M2U6N7-F1
#
_cell.length_a   1.000
_cell.length_b   1.000
_cell.length_c   1.000
_cell.angle_alpha   90.00
_cell.angle_beta   90.00
_cell.angle_gamma   90.00
#
_symmetry.space_group_name_H-M   'P 1'
#
loop_
_entity.id
_entity.type
_entity.pdbx_description
1 polymer ?
#
loop_
_entity_poly.entity_id
_entity_poly.type
_entity_poly.pdbx_seq_one_letter_code
_entity_poly.pdbx_strand_id
1 'polypeptide(L)'
;MNRIITTTVYTLNELSSTAQEKARDGYRQHHADSNWYENVYEDFREVCGIFGIDLRQRVFRLSNGRFMEEPSIWFSGFCSQGDGACFEGRWHWQPATVRRIRKYAPQEHELHRIADALQAVQKRNFWQLQAEIHHRGRYCHPYSMDITVTQNSPTGQTMTTDAEAAVSEALRGLAFWLYRQLENEYDWLTSDAAVDEALLINEYTFTEAGLRAG
;
A
#
# COMPACT_ATOMS: atom_id res chain seq x y z
N MET A 1 0.03 -50.90 -4.52
CA MET A 1 1.38 -51.13 -3.95
C MET A 1 1.99 -49.79 -3.67
N ASN A 2 2.30 -49.50 -2.41
CA ASN A 2 2.99 -48.25 -2.05
C ASN A 2 4.50 -48.52 -2.00
N ARG A 3 5.30 -47.57 -2.46
CA ARG A 3 6.77 -47.57 -2.34
C ARG A 3 7.17 -46.43 -1.41
N ILE A 4 8.06 -46.72 -0.46
CA ILE A 4 8.66 -45.72 0.43
C ILE A 4 10.00 -45.30 -0.17
N ILE A 5 10.22 -43.99 -0.28
CA ILE A 5 11.50 -43.40 -0.68
C ILE A 5 12.07 -42.71 0.56
N THR A 6 13.34 -42.98 0.88
CA THR A 6 14.05 -42.29 1.97
C THR A 6 14.92 -41.20 1.36
N THR A 7 14.76 -39.97 1.82
CA THR A 7 15.50 -38.80 1.33
C THR A 7 16.06 -38.03 2.53
N THR A 8 17.36 -37.73 2.51
CA THR A 8 17.98 -36.84 3.49
C THR A 8 17.60 -35.39 3.20
N VAL A 9 17.20 -34.66 4.22
CA VAL A 9 16.86 -33.24 4.15
C VAL A 9 17.74 -32.44 5.11
N TYR A 10 17.89 -31.16 4.82
CA TYR A 10 18.80 -30.22 5.48
C TYR A 10 18.02 -28.97 5.90
N THR A 11 18.46 -28.36 7.00
CA THR A 11 18.08 -26.99 7.36
C THR A 11 18.87 -25.99 6.53
N LEU A 12 18.40 -24.74 6.44
CA LEU A 12 19.05 -23.71 5.62
C LEU A 12 20.54 -23.52 5.94
N ASN A 13 20.92 -23.56 7.23
CA ASN A 13 22.30 -23.36 7.68
C ASN A 13 23.25 -24.52 7.33
N GLU A 14 22.71 -25.69 6.99
CA GLU A 14 23.48 -26.88 6.60
C GLU A 14 23.76 -26.93 5.09
N LEU A 15 23.12 -26.05 4.30
CA LEU A 15 23.28 -25.97 2.86
C LEU A 15 24.55 -25.21 2.46
N SER A 16 25.08 -25.55 1.28
CA SER A 16 26.09 -24.70 0.61
C SER A 16 25.51 -23.32 0.26
N SER A 17 26.36 -22.30 0.09
CA SER A 17 25.91 -20.94 -0.26
C SER A 17 25.01 -20.90 -1.51
N THR A 18 25.37 -21.64 -2.56
CA THR A 18 24.56 -21.75 -3.78
C THR A 18 23.21 -22.43 -3.55
N ALA A 19 23.15 -23.41 -2.65
CA ALA A 19 21.89 -24.08 -2.29
C ALA A 19 21.03 -23.20 -1.37
N GLN A 20 21.63 -22.40 -0.49
CA GLN A 20 20.91 -21.38 0.29
C GLN A 20 20.26 -20.33 -0.61
N GLU A 21 20.99 -19.83 -1.61
CA GLU A 21 20.44 -18.84 -2.55
C GLU A 21 19.25 -19.40 -3.34
N LYS A 22 19.34 -20.66 -3.80
CA LYS A 22 18.20 -21.36 -4.42
C LYS A 22 17.00 -21.54 -3.47
N ALA A 23 17.26 -21.85 -2.20
CA ALA A 23 16.20 -21.97 -1.19
C ALA A 23 15.49 -20.63 -0.97
N ARG A 24 16.26 -19.53 -0.87
CA ARG A 24 15.72 -18.16 -0.74
C ARG A 24 14.89 -17.77 -1.96
N ASP A 25 15.41 -18.00 -3.16
CA ASP A 25 14.70 -17.68 -4.40
C ASP A 25 13.39 -18.46 -4.54
N GLY A 26 13.41 -19.75 -4.17
CA GLY A 26 12.20 -20.57 -4.09
C GLY A 26 11.18 -19.99 -3.11
N TYR A 27 11.63 -19.53 -1.94
CA TYR A 27 10.75 -18.87 -0.98
C TYR A 27 10.14 -17.58 -1.53
N ARG A 28 10.95 -16.69 -2.11
CA ARG A 28 10.50 -15.41 -2.69
C ARG A 28 9.43 -15.60 -3.76
N GLN A 29 9.59 -16.59 -4.62
CA GLN A 29 8.62 -16.91 -5.68
C GLN A 29 7.25 -17.29 -5.11
N HIS A 30 7.22 -18.04 -4.01
CA HIS A 30 5.97 -18.45 -3.36
C HIS A 30 5.39 -17.40 -2.41
N HIS A 31 6.23 -16.53 -1.85
CA HIS A 31 5.81 -15.48 -0.92
C HIS A 31 5.00 -14.37 -1.60
N ALA A 32 5.20 -14.17 -2.92
CA ALA A 32 4.49 -13.16 -3.70
C ALA A 32 2.95 -13.35 -3.72
N ASP A 33 2.46 -14.57 -3.43
CA ASP A 33 1.03 -14.90 -3.38
C ASP A 33 0.38 -14.61 -2.00
N SER A 34 1.15 -14.12 -1.03
CA SER A 34 0.64 -13.75 0.30
C SER A 34 0.03 -12.34 0.33
N ASN A 35 -0.87 -12.07 1.28
CA ASN A 35 -1.39 -10.72 1.56
C ASN A 35 -0.40 -9.86 2.35
N TRP A 36 0.88 -9.86 1.94
CA TRP A 36 1.97 -9.18 2.64
C TRP A 36 1.74 -7.67 2.78
N TYR A 37 0.97 -7.08 1.87
CA TYR A 37 0.65 -5.65 1.84
C TYR A 37 -0.41 -5.22 2.86
N GLU A 38 -1.06 -6.15 3.56
CA GLU A 38 -2.22 -5.85 4.42
C GLU A 38 -1.85 -4.86 5.54
N ASN A 39 -0.68 -5.01 6.16
CA ASN A 39 -0.23 -4.09 7.21
C ASN A 39 -0.05 -2.66 6.69
N VAL A 40 0.47 -2.52 5.46
CA VAL A 40 0.63 -1.22 4.81
C VAL A 40 -0.73 -0.61 4.46
N TYR A 41 -1.69 -1.44 4.03
CA TYR A 41 -3.06 -1.00 3.77
C TYR A 41 -3.75 -0.52 5.04
N GLU A 42 -3.60 -1.22 6.17
CA GLU A 42 -4.16 -0.80 7.45
C GLU A 42 -3.54 0.51 7.95
N ASP A 43 -2.21 0.69 7.84
CA ASP A 43 -1.56 1.98 8.15
C ASP A 43 -2.09 3.11 7.25
N PHE A 44 -2.21 2.85 5.95
CA PHE A 44 -2.76 3.82 5.00
C PHE A 44 -4.21 4.19 5.31
N ARG A 45 -5.04 3.24 5.74
CA ARG A 45 -6.43 3.52 6.17
C ARG A 45 -6.46 4.49 7.35
N GLU A 46 -5.56 4.33 8.31
CA GLU A 46 -5.47 5.25 9.46
C GLU A 46 -4.97 6.64 9.06
N VAL A 47 -3.98 6.69 8.16
CA VAL A 47 -3.55 7.95 7.53
C VAL A 47 -4.74 8.62 6.83
N CYS A 48 -5.48 7.89 5.98
CA CYS A 48 -6.70 8.40 5.33
C CYS A 48 -7.70 8.98 6.36
N GLY A 49 -7.96 8.27 7.45
CA GLY A 49 -8.84 8.74 8.53
C GLY A 49 -8.37 10.04 9.19
N ILE A 50 -7.06 10.25 9.34
CA ILE A 50 -6.48 11.51 9.84
C ILE A 50 -6.65 12.66 8.84
N PHE A 51 -6.50 12.37 7.55
CA PHE A 51 -6.66 13.33 6.45
C PHE A 51 -8.13 13.65 6.11
N GLY A 52 -9.07 12.87 6.64
CA GLY A 52 -10.50 13.01 6.33
C GLY A 52 -10.86 12.41 4.98
N ILE A 53 -10.25 11.28 4.63
CA ILE A 53 -10.52 10.52 3.42
C ILE A 53 -11.36 9.31 3.79
N ASP A 54 -12.60 9.29 3.32
CA ASP A 54 -13.46 8.12 3.34
C ASP A 54 -13.13 7.25 2.14
N LEU A 55 -12.36 6.18 2.36
CA LEU A 55 -12.01 5.22 1.30
C LEU A 55 -13.26 4.49 0.83
N ARG A 56 -13.45 4.46 -0.50
CA ARG A 56 -14.54 3.71 -1.10
C ARG A 56 -14.33 2.21 -0.83
N GLN A 57 -15.41 1.51 -0.54
CA GLN A 57 -15.40 0.06 -0.35
C GLN A 57 -15.95 -0.64 -1.58
N ARG A 58 -15.32 -1.76 -1.93
CA ARG A 58 -15.75 -2.66 -3.00
C ARG A 58 -16.30 -3.92 -2.35
N VAL A 59 -17.51 -4.30 -2.74
CA VAL A 59 -18.17 -5.50 -2.22
C VAL A 59 -18.11 -6.60 -3.26
N PHE A 60 -17.47 -7.71 -2.92
CA PHE A 60 -17.37 -8.89 -3.77
C PHE A 60 -18.12 -10.06 -3.16
N ARG A 61 -18.77 -10.86 -4.01
CA ARG A 61 -19.40 -12.11 -3.58
C ARG A 61 -18.39 -13.24 -3.71
N LEU A 62 -18.10 -13.88 -2.59
CA LEU A 62 -17.24 -15.06 -2.52
C LEU A 62 -17.97 -16.30 -3.03
N SER A 63 -17.21 -17.31 -3.45
CA SER A 63 -17.74 -18.61 -3.94
C SER A 63 -18.61 -19.33 -2.91
N ASN A 64 -18.39 -19.09 -1.62
CA ASN A 64 -19.17 -19.62 -0.50
C ASN A 64 -20.47 -18.83 -0.23
N GLY A 65 -20.82 -17.84 -1.06
CA GLY A 65 -22.03 -17.04 -0.94
C GLY A 65 -21.94 -15.85 0.04
N ARG A 66 -20.83 -15.68 0.77
CA ARG A 66 -20.57 -14.52 1.63
C ARG A 66 -20.13 -13.31 0.81
N PHE A 67 -20.24 -12.13 1.41
CA PHE A 67 -19.68 -10.90 0.85
C PHE A 67 -18.38 -10.56 1.57
N MET A 68 -17.44 -10.00 0.81
CA MET A 68 -16.18 -9.45 1.31
C MET A 68 -16.12 -7.98 0.89
N GLU A 69 -15.77 -7.13 1.84
CA GLU A 69 -15.52 -5.72 1.60
C GLU A 69 -14.02 -5.48 1.59
N GLU A 70 -13.54 -4.83 0.54
CA GLU A 70 -12.16 -4.38 0.44
C GLU A 70 -12.12 -2.88 0.14
N PRO A 71 -11.20 -2.13 0.74
CA PRO A 71 -10.98 -0.76 0.35
C PRO A 71 -10.54 -0.70 -1.12
N SER A 72 -11.02 0.31 -1.85
CA SER A 72 -10.59 0.64 -3.21
C SER A 72 -9.16 1.19 -3.19
N ILE A 73 -8.19 0.32 -2.94
CA ILE A 73 -6.75 0.59 -2.99
C ILE A 73 -6.11 -0.41 -3.95
N TRP A 74 -5.27 0.08 -4.85
CA TRP A 74 -4.55 -0.77 -5.80
C TRP A 74 -3.12 -0.31 -5.94
N PHE A 75 -2.24 -1.27 -6.24
CA PHE A 75 -0.88 -1.00 -6.68
C PHE A 75 -0.49 -2.00 -7.76
N SER A 76 0.60 -1.71 -8.46
CA SER A 76 1.23 -2.64 -9.39
C SER A 76 2.74 -2.57 -9.27
N GLY A 77 3.38 -3.74 -9.21
CA GLY A 77 4.81 -3.94 -9.47
C GLY A 77 5.80 -3.12 -8.62
N PHE A 78 7.08 -3.33 -8.92
CA PHE A 78 8.25 -2.57 -8.47
C PHE A 78 9.38 -2.61 -9.52
N CYS A 79 9.05 -2.93 -10.77
CA CYS A 79 10.03 -3.34 -11.78
C CYS A 79 9.81 -2.73 -13.16
N SER A 80 8.75 -1.91 -13.33
CA SER A 80 8.40 -1.29 -14.60
C SER A 80 8.11 0.21 -14.47
N GLN A 81 8.45 0.96 -15.52
CA GLN A 81 8.05 2.36 -15.62
C GLN A 81 6.52 2.46 -15.76
N GLY A 82 5.87 3.04 -14.75
CA GLY A 82 4.41 3.14 -14.67
C GLY A 82 3.80 2.39 -13.48
N ASP A 83 4.62 1.66 -12.72
CA ASP A 83 4.26 1.10 -11.43
C ASP A 83 3.95 2.21 -10.41
N GLY A 84 3.02 1.93 -9.51
CA GLY A 84 2.54 2.91 -8.56
C GLY A 84 1.37 2.38 -7.74
N ALA A 85 0.81 3.26 -6.92
CA ALA A 85 -0.43 3.01 -6.20
C ALA A 85 -1.49 4.06 -6.52
N CYS A 86 -2.75 3.69 -6.36
CA CYS A 86 -3.89 4.59 -6.44
C CYS A 86 -5.00 4.13 -5.50
N PHE A 87 -5.95 5.01 -5.22
CA PHE A 87 -7.09 4.72 -4.38
C PHE A 87 -8.32 5.51 -4.82
N GLU A 88 -9.50 5.06 -4.38
CA GLU A 88 -10.76 5.81 -4.51
C GLU A 88 -11.33 6.20 -3.15
N GLY A 89 -11.99 7.34 -3.12
CA GLY A 89 -12.63 7.81 -1.90
C GLY A 89 -13.14 9.23 -2.02
N ARG A 90 -13.61 9.75 -0.90
CA ARG A 90 -14.02 11.14 -0.76
C ARG A 90 -13.15 11.81 0.28
N TRP A 91 -12.58 12.96 -0.06
CA TRP A 91 -11.87 13.80 0.88
C TRP A 91 -12.78 14.93 1.36
N HIS A 92 -12.85 15.11 2.67
CA HIS A 92 -13.43 16.28 3.32
C HIS A 92 -12.44 16.86 4.33
N TRP A 93 -12.48 18.17 4.55
CA TRP A 93 -11.62 18.79 5.56
C TRP A 93 -11.87 18.23 6.96
N GLN A 94 -10.80 17.93 7.68
CA GLN A 94 -10.84 17.60 9.10
C GLN A 94 -10.05 18.63 9.91
N PRO A 95 -10.65 19.23 10.96
CA PRO A 95 -9.90 20.05 11.89
C PRO A 95 -8.72 19.29 12.51
N ALA A 96 -7.60 19.99 12.69
CA ALA A 96 -6.40 19.47 13.34
C ALA A 96 -5.66 18.31 12.62
N THR A 97 -5.91 18.03 11.33
CA THR A 97 -5.14 17.06 10.52
C THR A 97 -3.63 17.24 10.69
N VAL A 98 -3.11 18.46 10.51
CA VAL A 98 -1.69 18.85 10.69
C VAL A 98 -1.11 18.40 12.04
N ARG A 99 -1.86 18.56 13.13
CA ARG A 99 -1.42 18.16 14.48
C ARG A 99 -1.50 16.64 14.67
N ARG A 100 -2.59 16.03 14.20
CA ARG A 100 -2.85 14.59 14.34
C ARG A 100 -1.80 13.78 13.58
N ILE A 101 -1.48 14.17 12.34
CA ILE A 101 -0.51 13.45 11.52
C ILE A 101 0.90 13.53 12.10
N ARG A 102 1.30 14.68 12.65
CA ARG A 102 2.59 14.84 13.34
C ARG A 102 2.71 14.03 14.62
N LYS A 103 1.58 13.76 15.29
CA LYS A 103 1.56 12.86 16.45
C LYS A 103 1.63 11.40 16.00
N TYR A 104 0.93 11.06 14.93
CA TYR A 104 0.85 9.70 14.39
C TYR A 104 2.19 9.25 13.81
N ALA A 105 2.76 10.06 12.92
CA ALA A 105 3.97 9.74 12.18
C ALA A 105 5.00 10.89 12.31
N PRO A 106 5.64 11.05 13.48
CA PRO A 106 6.47 12.22 13.78
C PRO A 106 7.70 12.41 12.89
N GLN A 107 8.14 11.35 12.20
CA GLN A 107 9.28 11.38 11.28
C GLN A 107 8.87 11.38 9.79
N GLU A 108 7.56 11.30 9.49
CA GLU A 108 7.07 11.25 8.11
C GLU A 108 6.91 12.65 7.52
N HIS A 109 8.04 13.21 7.07
CA HIS A 109 8.10 14.54 6.48
C HIS A 109 7.16 14.73 5.27
N GLU A 110 6.94 13.67 4.49
CA GLU A 110 6.06 13.74 3.32
C GLU A 110 4.58 13.90 3.72
N LEU A 111 4.11 13.14 4.71
CA LEU A 111 2.77 13.30 5.26
C LEU A 111 2.58 14.69 5.87
N HIS A 112 3.61 15.24 6.53
CA HIS A 112 3.56 16.61 7.04
C HIS A 112 3.41 17.64 5.92
N ARG A 113 4.18 17.50 4.85
CA ARG A 113 4.12 18.37 3.67
C ARG A 113 2.73 18.36 3.02
N ILE A 114 2.15 17.17 2.85
CA ILE A 114 0.81 16.99 2.28
C ILE A 114 -0.25 17.65 3.19
N ALA A 115 -0.19 17.43 4.50
CA ALA A 115 -1.14 18.01 5.45
C ALA A 115 -1.08 19.54 5.47
N ASP A 116 0.13 20.11 5.41
CA ASP A 116 0.32 21.56 5.38
C ASP A 116 -0.20 22.16 4.06
N ALA A 117 0.02 21.48 2.93
CA ALA A 117 -0.50 21.90 1.63
C ALA A 117 -2.04 21.93 1.60
N LEU A 118 -2.68 20.86 2.10
CA LEU A 118 -4.14 20.79 2.22
C LEU A 118 -4.70 21.84 3.18
N GLN A 119 -4.02 22.11 4.30
CA GLN A 119 -4.42 23.16 5.22
C GLN A 119 -4.31 24.56 4.58
N ALA A 120 -3.23 24.82 3.86
CA ALA A 120 -3.01 26.12 3.22
C ALA A 120 -4.08 26.43 2.16
N VAL A 121 -4.41 25.46 1.30
CA VAL A 121 -5.46 25.64 0.27
C VAL A 121 -6.85 25.76 0.90
N GLN A 122 -7.16 25.00 1.95
CA GLN A 122 -8.43 25.11 2.65
C GLN A 122 -8.62 26.46 3.33
N LYS A 123 -7.56 26.99 3.98
CA LYS A 123 -7.62 28.32 4.61
C LYS A 123 -7.98 29.42 3.61
N ARG A 124 -7.46 29.34 2.37
CA ARG A 124 -7.78 30.30 1.30
C ARG A 124 -9.20 30.15 0.74
N ASN A 125 -9.83 28.99 0.94
CA ASN A 125 -11.17 28.65 0.45
C ASN A 125 -12.17 28.48 1.61
N PHE A 126 -11.93 29.17 2.73
CA PHE A 126 -12.80 29.23 3.90
C PHE A 126 -13.21 27.87 4.47
N TRP A 127 -12.34 26.85 4.35
CA TRP A 127 -12.55 25.48 4.85
C TRP A 127 -13.72 24.73 4.19
N GLN A 128 -14.07 25.09 2.95
CA GLN A 128 -15.24 24.55 2.24
C GLN A 128 -14.89 23.55 1.13
N LEU A 129 -13.61 23.26 0.90
CA LEU A 129 -13.24 22.33 -0.17
C LEU A 129 -13.50 20.89 0.24
N GLN A 130 -13.87 20.07 -0.74
CA GLN A 130 -13.94 18.63 -0.68
C GLN A 130 -13.52 18.06 -2.04
N ALA A 131 -13.21 16.78 -2.11
CA ALA A 131 -12.87 16.14 -3.39
C ALA A 131 -13.47 14.73 -3.49
N GLU A 132 -13.89 14.39 -4.71
CA GLU A 132 -14.15 13.00 -5.11
C GLU A 132 -12.91 12.47 -5.82
N ILE A 133 -12.51 11.26 -5.47
CA ILE A 133 -11.31 10.59 -5.98
C ILE A 133 -11.76 9.29 -6.65
N HIS A 134 -11.52 9.22 -7.95
CA HIS A 134 -11.87 8.08 -8.78
C HIS A 134 -10.65 7.50 -9.48
N HIS A 135 -10.66 6.19 -9.69
CA HIS A 135 -9.67 5.51 -10.51
C HIS A 135 -10.35 5.03 -11.79
N ARG A 136 -9.73 5.30 -12.95
CA ARG A 136 -10.24 4.83 -14.25
C ARG A 136 -9.17 4.01 -14.96
N GLY A 137 -9.54 2.79 -15.34
CA GLY A 137 -8.71 1.92 -16.16
C GLY A 137 -7.95 0.87 -15.35
N ARG A 138 -6.89 0.33 -15.94
CA ARG A 138 -6.13 -0.80 -15.37
C ARG A 138 -4.77 -0.39 -14.78
N TYR A 139 -4.30 0.82 -15.08
CA TYR A 139 -3.02 1.32 -14.61
C TYR A 139 -3.14 1.83 -13.18
N CYS A 140 -2.31 1.33 -12.27
CA CYS A 140 -2.30 1.73 -10.87
C CYS A 140 -1.18 2.75 -10.66
N HIS A 141 -1.51 4.05 -10.76
CA HIS A 141 -0.53 5.12 -10.62
C HIS A 141 -1.18 6.38 -10.04
N PRO A 142 -0.49 7.25 -9.29
CA PRO A 142 -1.10 8.48 -8.75
C PRO A 142 -1.75 9.38 -9.82
N TYR A 143 -1.12 9.50 -11.00
CA TYR A 143 -1.71 10.27 -12.13
C TYR A 143 -2.87 9.56 -12.86
N SER A 144 -3.19 8.31 -12.53
CA SER A 144 -4.42 7.64 -13.00
C SER A 144 -5.67 8.03 -12.19
N MET A 145 -5.48 8.76 -11.08
CA MET A 145 -6.56 9.26 -10.24
C MET A 145 -7.20 10.49 -10.88
N ASP A 146 -8.51 10.38 -11.15
CA ASP A 146 -9.41 11.45 -11.54
C ASP A 146 -9.95 12.10 -10.26
N ILE A 147 -9.50 13.33 -9.99
CA ILE A 147 -9.79 14.06 -8.76
C ILE A 147 -10.63 15.27 -9.10
N THR A 148 -11.87 15.30 -8.63
CA THR A 148 -12.77 16.43 -8.83
C THR A 148 -12.93 17.17 -7.51
N VAL A 149 -12.43 18.40 -7.47
CA VAL A 149 -12.48 19.25 -6.28
C VAL A 149 -13.70 20.16 -6.37
N THR A 150 -14.49 20.21 -5.31
CA THR A 150 -15.69 21.05 -5.23
C THR A 150 -15.67 21.88 -3.94
N GLN A 151 -16.45 22.95 -3.93
CA GLN A 151 -16.67 23.79 -2.76
C GLN A 151 -18.11 23.63 -2.27
N ASN A 152 -18.29 23.28 -1.01
CA ASN A 152 -19.60 23.30 -0.36
C ASN A 152 -19.97 24.75 0.01
N SER A 153 -20.20 25.61 -0.99
CA SER A 153 -20.65 26.98 -0.81
C SER A 153 -22.14 27.09 -1.16
N PRO A 154 -23.02 27.46 -0.21
CA PRO A 154 -24.43 27.75 -0.49
C PRO A 154 -24.64 28.95 -1.43
N THR A 155 -23.61 29.80 -1.58
CA THR A 155 -23.70 31.09 -2.28
C THR A 155 -23.02 31.10 -3.65
N GLY A 156 -22.50 29.95 -4.12
CA GLY A 156 -21.92 29.83 -5.46
C GLY A 156 -20.61 30.59 -5.67
N GLN A 157 -19.83 30.83 -4.60
CA GLN A 157 -18.49 31.40 -4.74
C GLN A 157 -17.59 30.51 -5.59
N THR A 158 -16.75 31.14 -6.41
CA THR A 158 -15.74 30.44 -7.21
C THR A 158 -14.53 30.11 -6.34
N MET A 159 -14.02 28.89 -6.45
CA MET A 159 -12.78 28.45 -5.82
C MET A 159 -11.58 29.30 -6.27
N THR A 160 -10.51 29.32 -5.46
CA THR A 160 -9.25 29.90 -5.94
C THR A 160 -8.74 29.13 -7.15
N THR A 161 -8.13 29.83 -8.12
CA THR A 161 -7.71 29.26 -9.40
C THR A 161 -6.74 28.08 -9.26
N ASP A 162 -5.97 28.04 -8.17
CA ASP A 162 -4.99 26.99 -7.86
C ASP A 162 -5.56 25.86 -6.99
N ALA A 163 -6.81 25.96 -6.51
CA ALA A 163 -7.34 25.06 -5.50
C ALA A 163 -7.40 23.60 -5.98
N GLU A 164 -7.91 23.38 -7.19
CA GLU A 164 -8.02 22.04 -7.77
C GLU A 164 -6.66 21.38 -7.95
N ALA A 165 -5.68 22.11 -8.50
CA ALA A 165 -4.33 21.62 -8.69
C ALA A 165 -3.63 21.31 -7.36
N ALA A 166 -3.74 22.19 -6.36
CA ALA A 166 -3.11 22.01 -5.06
C ALA A 166 -3.68 20.82 -4.28
N VAL A 167 -5.01 20.66 -4.28
CA VAL A 167 -5.68 19.51 -3.64
C VAL A 167 -5.35 18.22 -4.39
N SER A 168 -5.40 18.23 -5.72
CA SER A 168 -5.09 17.03 -6.52
C SER A 168 -3.65 16.58 -6.33
N GLU A 169 -2.69 17.51 -6.28
CA GLU A 169 -1.28 17.17 -6.08
C GLU A 169 -1.02 16.61 -4.68
N ALA A 170 -1.64 17.17 -3.64
CA ALA A 170 -1.60 16.59 -2.30
C ALA A 170 -2.27 15.19 -2.26
N LEU A 171 -3.40 15.06 -2.95
CA LEU A 171 -4.12 13.83 -3.30
C LEU A 171 -3.18 12.70 -3.74
N ARG A 172 -2.47 13.01 -4.82
CA ARG A 172 -1.50 12.12 -5.46
C ARG A 172 -0.27 11.90 -4.60
N GLY A 173 0.14 12.89 -3.81
CA GLY A 173 1.21 12.75 -2.81
C GLY A 173 0.94 11.61 -1.82
N LEU A 174 -0.31 11.42 -1.38
CA LEU A 174 -0.67 10.28 -0.52
C LEU A 174 -0.53 8.95 -1.26
N ALA A 175 -0.88 8.89 -2.53
CA ALA A 175 -0.71 7.68 -3.34
C ALA A 175 0.77 7.36 -3.61
N PHE A 176 1.62 8.38 -3.82
CA PHE A 176 3.08 8.20 -3.88
C PHE A 176 3.66 7.71 -2.55
N TRP A 177 3.18 8.27 -1.43
CA TRP A 177 3.60 7.81 -0.11
C TRP A 177 3.23 6.35 0.13
N LEU A 178 1.98 5.96 -0.17
CA LEU A 178 1.52 4.57 -0.08
C LEU A 178 2.41 3.64 -0.90
N TYR A 179 2.69 4.00 -2.16
CA TYR A 179 3.52 3.18 -3.02
C TYR A 179 4.93 2.97 -2.46
N ARG A 180 5.53 4.02 -1.89
CA ARG A 180 6.83 3.93 -1.21
C ARG A 180 6.80 3.01 0.01
N GLN A 181 5.71 3.02 0.79
CA GLN A 181 5.58 2.09 1.93
C GLN A 181 5.45 0.64 1.47
N LEU A 182 4.71 0.40 0.39
CA LEU A 182 4.59 -0.92 -0.23
C LEU A 182 5.94 -1.43 -0.74
N GLU A 183 6.73 -0.57 -1.40
CA GLU A 183 8.07 -0.89 -1.88
C GLU A 183 9.02 -1.21 -0.71
N ASN A 184 9.03 -0.38 0.34
CA ASN A 184 9.85 -0.62 1.53
C ASN A 184 9.51 -1.96 2.23
N GLU A 185 8.23 -2.27 2.37
CA GLU A 185 7.77 -3.53 2.98
C GLU A 185 8.17 -4.72 2.12
N TYR A 186 8.00 -4.62 0.80
CA TYR A 186 8.41 -5.66 -0.15
C TYR A 186 9.93 -5.90 -0.10
N ASP A 187 10.73 -4.85 -0.13
CA ASP A 187 12.19 -4.93 -0.04
C ASP A 187 12.65 -5.56 1.27
N TRP A 188 11.99 -5.22 2.38
CA TRP A 188 12.29 -5.82 3.68
C TRP A 188 11.95 -7.31 3.70
N LEU A 189 10.73 -7.69 3.29
CA LEU A 189 10.26 -9.08 3.29
C LEU A 189 11.03 -9.99 2.34
N THR A 190 11.57 -9.43 1.26
CA THR A 190 12.35 -10.18 0.27
C THR A 190 13.86 -10.15 0.53
N SER A 191 14.31 -9.41 1.54
CA SER A 191 15.71 -9.39 1.97
C SER A 191 16.19 -10.76 2.42
N ASP A 192 17.47 -11.08 2.21
CA ASP A 192 18.05 -12.36 2.62
C ASP A 192 17.81 -12.65 4.12
N ALA A 193 17.94 -11.63 4.98
CA ALA A 193 17.77 -11.79 6.42
C ALA A 193 16.34 -12.14 6.81
N ALA A 194 15.34 -11.46 6.24
CA ALA A 194 13.93 -11.75 6.52
C ALA A 194 13.52 -13.11 5.97
N VAL A 195 14.01 -13.47 4.78
CA VAL A 195 13.77 -14.80 4.19
C VAL A 195 14.40 -15.89 5.06
N ASP A 196 15.64 -15.72 5.52
CA ASP A 196 16.32 -16.68 6.39
C ASP A 196 15.54 -16.87 7.70
N GLU A 197 15.12 -15.78 8.34
CA GLU A 197 14.31 -15.83 9.55
C GLU A 197 12.97 -16.55 9.31
N ALA A 198 12.27 -16.24 8.21
CA ALA A 198 11.01 -16.87 7.88
C ALA A 198 11.16 -18.38 7.58
N LEU A 199 12.22 -18.77 6.87
CA LEU A 199 12.54 -20.18 6.59
C LEU A 199 12.82 -20.97 7.87
N LEU A 200 13.50 -20.34 8.83
CA LEU A 200 13.78 -20.94 10.14
C LEU A 200 12.52 -21.06 11.00
N ILE A 201 11.70 -19.99 11.09
CA ILE A 201 10.45 -19.99 11.87
C ILE A 201 9.47 -21.06 11.38
N ASN A 202 9.38 -21.23 10.06
CA ASN A 202 8.49 -22.23 9.46
C ASN A 202 9.10 -23.64 9.42
N GLU A 203 10.30 -23.84 9.97
CA GLU A 203 11.02 -25.13 10.02
C GLU A 203 11.16 -25.80 8.63
N TYR A 204 11.37 -24.98 7.59
CA TYR A 204 11.49 -25.52 6.23
C TYR A 204 12.76 -26.37 6.08
N THR A 205 12.59 -27.50 5.40
CA THR A 205 13.70 -28.39 5.07
C THR A 205 13.91 -28.45 3.57
N PHE A 206 15.15 -28.75 3.18
CA PHE A 206 15.61 -28.69 1.81
C PHE A 206 16.39 -29.94 1.43
N THR A 207 16.38 -30.27 0.14
CA THR A 207 17.36 -31.18 -0.44
C THR A 207 18.75 -30.51 -0.48
N GLU A 208 19.81 -31.29 -0.68
CA GLU A 208 21.19 -30.77 -0.83
C GLU A 208 21.30 -29.69 -1.93
N ALA A 209 20.43 -29.76 -2.95
CA ALA A 209 20.37 -28.80 -4.06
C ALA A 209 19.61 -27.50 -3.73
N GLY A 210 19.08 -27.34 -2.50
CA GLY A 210 18.31 -26.16 -2.08
C GLY A 210 16.83 -26.19 -2.47
N LEU A 211 16.31 -27.33 -2.95
CA LEU A 211 14.88 -27.47 -3.27
C LEU A 211 14.08 -27.80 -2.01
N ARG A 212 12.93 -27.14 -1.82
CA ARG A 212 12.01 -27.41 -0.70
C ARG A 212 11.62 -28.90 -0.64
N ALA A 213 11.73 -29.48 0.54
CA ALA A 213 11.34 -30.85 0.84
C ALA A 213 10.33 -30.86 1.99
N GLY A 214 9.20 -31.56 1.80
CA GLY A 214 8.08 -31.56 2.74
C GLY A 214 6.93 -30.69 2.25
#